data_AF-A0A5C3NPP8-F1
#
_entry.id   AF-A0A5C3NPP8-F1
#
_cell.length_a   1.000
_cell.length_b   1.000
_cell.length_c   1.000
_cell.angle_alpha   90.00
_cell.angle_beta   90.00
_cell.angle_gamma   90.00
#
_symmetry.space_group_name_H-M   'P 1'
#
loop_
_entity.id
_entity.type
_entity.pdbx_description
1 polymer ?
#
loop_
_entity_poly.entity_id
_entity_poly.type
_entity_poly.pdbx_seq_one_letter_code
_entity_poly.pdbx_strand_id
1 'polypeptide(L)'
;DEEEWGLVKWLMSEVTQGGIDRYAKLLITRNRTKLSFKNKKVFFKKIDRLLTGTPWICDVLSVTGDLLGPRGQNLTEELELWRHDPVDCVKELIVNPAFE
;
A
#
# COMPACT_ATOMS: atom_id res chain seq x y z
N ASP A 1 -9.00 -7.75 -15.38
CA ASP A 1 -8.38 -7.55 -16.71
C ASP A 1 -7.06 -6.81 -16.59
N GLU A 2 -6.01 -7.33 -17.22
CA GLU A 2 -4.67 -6.71 -17.22
C GLU A 2 -4.66 -5.30 -17.83
N GLU A 3 -5.45 -5.08 -18.88
CA GLU A 3 -5.59 -3.77 -19.52
C GLU A 3 -6.17 -2.72 -18.56
N GLU A 4 -7.26 -3.07 -17.86
CA GLU A 4 -7.84 -2.19 -16.83
C GLU A 4 -6.84 -1.97 -15.69
N TRP A 5 -6.07 -2.98 -15.30
CA TRP A 5 -5.05 -2.85 -14.26
C TRP A 5 -3.92 -1.88 -14.65
N GLY A 6 -3.48 -1.90 -15.91
CA GLY A 6 -2.50 -0.95 -16.44
C GLY A 6 -2.99 0.50 -16.29
N LEU A 7 -4.24 0.76 -16.65
CA LEU A 7 -4.88 2.06 -16.47
C LEU A 7 -5.02 2.45 -15.00
N VAL A 8 -5.44 1.51 -14.14
CA VAL A 8 -5.59 1.74 -12.70
C VAL A 8 -4.27 2.18 -12.06
N LYS A 9 -3.15 1.53 -12.39
CA LYS A 9 -1.82 1.92 -11.90
C LYS A 9 -1.45 3.34 -12.30
N TRP A 10 -1.65 3.69 -13.57
CA TRP A 10 -1.37 5.04 -14.08
C TRP A 10 -2.28 6.11 -13.43
N LEU A 11 -3.58 5.81 -13.27
CA LEU A 11 -4.50 6.71 -12.58
C LEU A 11 -4.07 6.97 -11.13
N MET A 12 -3.56 5.95 -10.44
CA MET A 12 -3.12 6.05 -9.06
C MET A 12 -1.82 6.86 -8.90
N SER A 13 -0.89 6.78 -9.87
CA SER A 13 0.39 7.49 -9.81
C SER A 13 0.32 8.92 -10.33
N GLU A 14 -0.40 9.16 -11.43
CA GLU A 14 -0.32 10.44 -12.16
C GLU A 14 -1.55 11.34 -11.96
N VAL A 15 -2.67 10.81 -11.47
CA VAL A 15 -3.95 11.54 -11.52
C VAL A 15 -4.50 11.82 -10.13
N THR A 16 -4.84 13.09 -9.89
CA THR A 16 -5.52 13.50 -8.65
C THR A 16 -6.85 12.77 -8.46
N GLN A 17 -7.29 12.59 -7.21
CA GLN A 17 -8.58 11.94 -6.92
C GLN A 17 -9.77 12.59 -7.64
N GLY A 18 -9.75 13.93 -7.80
CA GLY A 18 -10.75 14.66 -8.57
C GLY A 18 -10.66 14.40 -10.09
N GLY A 19 -9.44 14.25 -10.61
CA GLY A 19 -9.20 13.83 -11.99
C GLY A 19 -9.72 12.42 -12.27
N ILE A 20 -9.47 11.46 -11.38
CA ILE A 20 -10.00 10.09 -11.47
C ILE A 20 -11.53 10.10 -11.51
N ASP A 21 -12.18 10.92 -10.67
CA ASP A 21 -13.64 11.02 -10.67
C ASP A 21 -14.21 11.55 -11.98
N ARG A 22 -13.59 12.60 -12.55
CA ARG A 22 -13.98 13.15 -13.86
C ARG A 22 -13.74 12.15 -14.97
N TYR A 23 -12.57 11.52 -14.99
CA TYR A 23 -12.20 10.51 -15.98
C TYR A 23 -13.18 9.33 -16.00
N ALA A 24 -13.53 8.80 -14.82
CA ALA A 24 -14.48 7.70 -14.67
C ALA A 24 -15.91 8.06 -15.13
N LYS A 25 -16.23 9.35 -15.24
CA LYS A 25 -17.55 9.86 -15.68
C LYS A 25 -17.60 10.21 -17.16
N LEU A 26 -16.48 10.27 -17.88
CA LEU A 26 -16.45 10.57 -19.32
C LEU A 26 -17.24 9.52 -20.12
N LEU A 27 -17.96 9.96 -21.15
CA LEU A 27 -18.78 9.07 -21.98
C LEU A 27 -17.97 7.98 -22.69
N ILE A 28 -16.73 8.28 -23.08
CA ILE A 28 -15.83 7.27 -23.66
C ILE A 28 -15.53 6.16 -22.66
N THR A 29 -15.26 6.52 -21.40
CA THR A 29 -15.01 5.60 -20.29
C THR A 29 -16.24 4.75 -19.96
N ARG A 30 -17.43 5.33 -20.08
CA ARG A 30 -18.71 4.63 -19.87
C ARG A 30 -19.05 3.65 -20.98
N ASN A 31 -18.94 4.11 -22.21
CA ASN A 31 -19.59 3.45 -23.34
C ASN A 31 -18.62 2.53 -24.09
N ARG A 32 -17.32 2.88 -24.12
CA ARG A 32 -16.29 2.13 -24.85
C ARG A 32 -15.44 1.28 -23.92
N THR A 33 -14.68 1.93 -23.03
CA THR A 33 -13.72 1.24 -22.14
C THR A 33 -14.42 0.43 -21.05
N LYS A 34 -15.67 0.78 -20.70
CA LYS A 34 -16.54 0.05 -19.76
C LYS A 34 -15.83 -0.35 -18.47
N LEU A 35 -15.13 0.60 -17.86
CA LEU A 35 -14.39 0.36 -16.62
C LEU A 35 -15.30 -0.17 -15.52
N SER A 36 -14.73 -1.03 -14.69
CA SER A 36 -15.38 -1.67 -13.56
C SER A 36 -15.71 -0.71 -12.41
N PHE A 37 -15.20 0.53 -12.48
CA PHE A 37 -15.51 1.61 -11.54
C PHE A 37 -16.19 2.79 -12.23
N LYS A 38 -17.13 3.41 -11.51
CA LYS A 38 -17.96 4.49 -12.05
C LYS A 38 -17.65 5.87 -11.48
N ASN A 39 -16.82 5.97 -10.47
CA ASN A 39 -16.46 7.22 -9.82
C ASN A 39 -15.27 6.93 -8.92
N LYS A 40 -14.69 7.97 -8.34
CA LYS A 40 -13.55 7.78 -7.43
C LYS A 40 -13.89 6.87 -6.25
N LYS A 41 -15.12 6.93 -5.73
CA LYS A 41 -15.54 6.12 -4.57
C LYS A 41 -15.49 4.63 -4.87
N VAL A 42 -16.02 4.21 -6.02
CA VAL A 42 -15.98 2.79 -6.44
C VAL A 42 -14.56 2.37 -6.83
N PHE A 43 -13.78 3.28 -7.42
CA PHE A 43 -12.36 3.05 -7.71
C PHE A 43 -11.58 2.73 -6.44
N PHE A 44 -11.57 3.65 -5.46
CA PHE A 44 -10.82 3.44 -4.21
C PHE A 44 -11.36 2.26 -3.42
N LYS A 45 -12.67 2.05 -3.36
CA LYS A 45 -13.24 0.84 -2.73
C LYS A 45 -12.73 -0.47 -3.37
N LYS A 46 -12.39 -0.47 -4.66
CA LYS A 46 -11.78 -1.63 -5.32
C LYS A 46 -10.30 -1.76 -5.00
N ILE A 47 -9.57 -0.65 -4.91
CA ILE A 47 -8.17 -0.63 -4.47
C ILE A 47 -8.05 -1.12 -3.03
N ASP A 48 -8.88 -0.63 -2.11
CA ASP A 48 -8.88 -1.02 -0.70
C ASP A 48 -9.27 -2.50 -0.49
N ARG A 49 -9.83 -3.15 -1.51
CA ARG A 49 -10.15 -4.59 -1.51
C ARG A 49 -9.03 -5.45 -2.06
N LEU A 50 -8.04 -4.85 -2.73
CA LEU A 50 -6.83 -5.56 -3.05
C LEU A 50 -6.24 -6.02 -1.72
N LEU A 51 -5.67 -7.22 -1.72
CA LEU A 51 -4.93 -7.71 -0.56
C LEU A 51 -3.80 -6.73 -0.30
N THR A 52 -4.04 -5.81 0.63
CA THR A 52 -2.99 -5.13 1.35
C THR A 52 -2.40 -6.21 2.22
N GLY A 53 -1.08 -6.39 2.12
CA GLY A 53 -0.37 -7.30 2.99
C GLY A 53 -0.71 -7.08 4.46
N THR A 54 -0.22 -7.96 5.33
CA THR A 54 -0.29 -7.74 6.78
C THR A 54 0.07 -6.30 7.17
N PRO A 55 -0.56 -5.71 8.18
CA PRO A 55 -0.27 -4.35 8.57
C PRO A 55 1.21 -4.19 8.95
N TRP A 56 1.77 -3.02 8.66
CA TRP A 56 3.09 -2.65 9.18
C TRP A 56 3.04 -2.51 10.70
N ILE A 57 4.05 -3.07 11.35
CA ILE A 57 4.33 -2.93 12.78
C ILE A 57 5.53 -1.99 12.90
N CYS A 58 5.39 -0.97 13.73
CA CYS A 58 6.50 -0.09 14.11
C CYS A 58 6.91 -0.45 15.54
N ASP A 59 8.06 -1.11 15.66
CA ASP A 59 8.69 -1.42 16.94
C ASP A 59 9.74 -0.33 17.24
N VAL A 60 9.63 0.34 18.39
CA VAL A 60 10.65 1.30 18.84
C VAL A 60 11.71 0.55 19.65
N LEU A 61 12.93 0.53 19.13
CA LEU A 61 14.06 -0.19 19.74
C LEU A 61 15.04 0.82 20.35
N SER A 62 15.43 0.59 21.60
CA SER A 62 16.55 1.31 22.21
C SER A 62 17.84 0.52 21.99
N VAL A 63 18.78 1.11 21.25
CA VAL A 63 20.07 0.48 20.92
C VAL A 63 21.19 1.24 21.62
N THR A 64 22.10 0.49 22.25
CA THR A 64 23.32 1.04 22.84
C THR A 64 24.44 0.97 21.80
N GLY A 65 24.98 2.12 21.43
CA GLY A 65 26.11 2.23 20.51
C GLY A 65 27.47 2.01 21.18
N ASP A 66 28.52 2.10 20.37
CA ASP A 66 29.92 1.98 20.77
C ASP A 66 30.56 3.32 21.17
N LEU A 67 29.91 4.44 20.85
CA LEU A 67 30.36 5.77 21.22
C LEU A 67 30.15 6.06 22.71
N LEU A 68 31.18 6.61 23.35
CA LEU A 68 31.14 7.07 24.73
C LEU A 68 30.69 8.52 24.80
N GLY A 69 29.69 8.78 25.65
CA GLY A 69 29.24 10.10 26.01
C GLY A 69 30.19 10.82 26.97
N PRO A 70 29.89 12.08 27.32
CA PRO A 70 30.77 12.94 28.12
C PRO A 70 31.12 12.42 29.53
N ARG A 71 30.39 11.44 30.06
CA ARG A 71 30.65 10.81 31.36
C ARG A 71 31.16 9.37 31.23
N GLY A 72 31.63 8.98 30.04
CA GLY A 72 32.17 7.64 29.78
C GLY A 72 31.11 6.53 29.69
N GLN A 73 29.84 6.87 29.55
CA GLN A 73 28.74 5.92 29.32
C GLN A 73 28.49 5.75 27.82
N ASN A 74 28.13 4.55 27.39
CA ASN A 74 27.73 4.32 26.00
C ASN A 74 26.49 5.15 25.66
N LEU A 75 26.48 5.74 24.47
CA LEU A 75 25.34 6.47 23.95
C LEU A 75 24.24 5.49 23.52
N THR A 76 22.99 5.91 23.70
CA THR A 76 21.80 5.14 23.28
C THR A 76 20.99 5.93 22.28
N GLU A 77 20.40 5.23 21.32
CA GLU A 77 19.50 5.80 20.31
C GLU A 77 18.20 5.01 20.25
N GLU A 78 17.09 5.70 19.97
CA GLU A 78 15.80 5.08 19.67
C GLU A 78 15.65 4.96 18.15
N LEU A 79 15.43 3.73 17.67
CA LEU A 79 15.26 3.42 16.25
C LEU A 79 13.85 2.88 16.02
N GLU A 80 13.21 3.35 14.95
CA GLU A 80 11.96 2.79 14.46
C GLU A 80 12.23 1.61 13.52
N LEU A 81 11.90 0.40 13.95
CA LEU A 81 11.92 -0.79 13.10
C LEU A 81 10.52 -1.01 12.52
N TRP A 82 10.41 -0.77 11.21
CA TRP A 82 9.20 -1.07 10.44
C TRP A 82 9.28 -2.47 9.86
N ARG A 83 8.36 -3.35 10.24
CA ARG A 83 8.30 -4.73 9.75
C ARG A 83 6.88 -5.24 9.58
N HIS A 84 6.72 -6.30 8.81
CA HIS A 84 5.51 -7.11 8.83
C HIS A 84 5.62 -8.24 9.86
N ASP A 85 4.48 -8.80 10.28
CA ASP A 85 4.49 -10.08 11.01
C ASP A 85 4.72 -11.22 10.00
N PRO A 86 5.84 -11.97 10.11
CA PRO A 86 6.15 -13.03 9.17
C PRO A 86 5.13 -14.18 9.21
N VAL A 87 4.54 -14.48 10.36
CA VAL A 87 3.52 -15.53 10.50
C VAL A 87 2.25 -15.12 9.77
N ASP A 88 1.81 -13.88 9.94
CA ASP A 88 0.61 -13.41 9.25
C ASP A 88 0.85 -13.26 7.74
N CYS A 89 2.06 -12.87 7.30
CA CYS A 89 2.40 -12.84 5.87
C CYS A 89 2.27 -14.22 5.25
N VAL A 90 2.80 -15.25 5.93
CA VAL A 90 2.71 -16.64 5.45
C VAL A 90 1.27 -17.13 5.42
N LYS A 91 0.45 -16.83 6.45
CA LYS A 91 -0.98 -17.16 6.44
C LYS A 91 -1.71 -16.51 5.27
N GLU A 92 -1.44 -15.23 5.00
CA GLU A 92 -2.04 -14.51 3.87
C GLU A 92 -1.68 -15.17 2.54
N LEU A 93 -0.40 -15.52 2.34
CA LEU A 93 0.06 -16.19 1.13
C LEU A 93 -0.58 -17.57 0.93
N ILE A 94 -0.65 -18.39 1.99
CA ILE A 94 -1.24 -19.74 1.92
C ILE A 94 -2.74 -19.70 1.63
N VAL A 95 -3.46 -18.69 2.13
CA VAL A 95 -4.92 -18.58 1.96
C VAL A 95 -5.29 -17.92 0.63
N ASN A 96 -4.32 -17.34 -0.10
CA ASN A 96 -4.60 -16.61 -1.32
C ASN A 96 -4.68 -17.57 -2.54
N PRO A 97 -5.87 -17.75 -3.15
CA PRO A 97 -6.07 -18.66 -4.28
C PRO A 97 -5.30 -18.25 -5.54
N ALA A 98 -4.74 -17.04 -5.61
CA ALA A 98 -3.93 -16.58 -6.73
C ALA A 98 -2.53 -17.22 -6.79
N PHE A 99 -2.11 -17.92 -5.72
CA PHE A 99 -0.80 -18.59 -5.63
C PHE A 99 -0.89 -20.12 -5.70
N GLU A 100 -2.05 -20.67 -6.10
CA GLU A 100 -2.17 -22.09 -6.49
C GLU A 100 -1.60 -22.37 -7.89
#